data_AF-A0A662S176-F1
#
_entry.id   AF-A0A662S176-F1
#
_cell.length_a   1.000
_cell.length_b   1.000
_cell.length_c   1.000
_cell.angle_alpha   90.00
_cell.angle_beta   90.00
_cell.angle_gamma   90.00
#
_symmetry.space_group_name_H-M   'P 1'
#
loop_
_entity.id
_entity.type
_entity.pdbx_description
1 polymer ?
#
loop_
_entity_poly.entity_id
_entity_poly.type
_entity_poly.pdbx_seq_one_letter_code
_entity_poly.pdbx_strand_id
1 'polypeptide(L)' 'NVARPVGGMLHTLKKALRVAFSSLEFGRWTKGVVEFSDSVIHIVERNGYYFALVCDPSMSMGALRLAVNAVLSKYFD' A
#
# COMPACT_ATOMS: atom_id res chain seq x y z
N ASN A 1 -17.73 6.67 5.08
CA ASN A 1 -17.08 6.54 6.41
C ASN A 1 -16.10 5.36 6.54
N VAL A 2 -15.69 4.72 5.43
CA VAL A 2 -14.81 3.53 5.40
C VAL A 2 -13.31 3.88 5.54
N ALA A 3 -12.94 5.15 5.30
CA ALA A 3 -11.56 5.61 5.33
C ALA A 3 -10.87 5.46 6.70
N ARG A 4 -11.61 5.64 7.81
CA ARG A 4 -11.04 5.57 9.17
C ARG A 4 -10.70 4.12 9.58
N PRO A 5 -11.59 3.13 9.39
CA PRO A 5 -11.24 1.71 9.55
C PRO A 5 -10.06 1.27 8.67
N VAL A 6 -10.06 1.65 7.38
CA VAL A 6 -8.98 1.33 6.44
C VAL A 6 -7.66 1.94 6.91
N GLY A 7 -7.65 3.20 7.35
CA GLY A 7 -6.46 3.85 7.92
C GLY A 7 -5.90 3.12 9.15
N GLY A 8 -6.77 2.65 10.04
CA GLY A 8 -6.38 1.83 11.20
C GLY A 8 -5.76 0.50 10.78
N MET A 9 -6.34 -0.18 9.80
CA MET A 9 -5.82 -1.43 9.24
C MET A 9 -4.43 -1.23 8.61
N LEU A 10 -4.25 -0.17 7.81
CA LEU A 10 -2.96 0.16 7.18
C LEU A 10 -1.87 0.47 8.20
N HIS A 11 -2.22 1.13 9.31
CA HIS A 11 -1.27 1.39 10.40
C HIS A 11 -0.81 0.11 11.11
N THR A 12 -1.74 -0.80 11.38
CA THR A 12 -1.42 -2.11 11.97
C THR A 12 -0.56 -2.94 11.01
N LEU A 13 -0.93 -2.98 9.73
CA LEU A 13 -0.19 -3.69 8.70
C LEU A 13 1.23 -3.13 8.50
N LYS A 14 1.39 -1.80 8.52
CA LYS A 14 2.69 -1.11 8.53
C LYS A 14 3.60 -1.63 9.65
N LYS A 15 3.07 -1.71 10.88
CA LYS A 15 3.86 -2.19 12.03
C LYS A 15 4.27 -3.64 11.84
N ALA A 16 3.34 -4.50 11.41
CA ALA A 16 3.61 -5.92 11.20
C ALA A 16 4.66 -6.15 10.12
N LEU A 17 4.53 -5.51 8.95
CA LEU A 17 5.48 -5.61 7.84
C LEU A 17 6.86 -5.07 8.22
N ARG A 18 6.92 -3.94 8.95
CA ARG A 18 8.19 -3.41 9.43
C ARG A 18 8.92 -4.40 10.33
N VAL A 19 8.21 -5.01 11.29
CA VAL A 19 8.79 -6.02 12.19
C VAL A 19 9.26 -7.22 11.37
N ALA A 20 8.38 -7.81 10.56
CA ALA A 20 8.71 -8.99 9.76
C ALA A 20 9.94 -8.78 8.87
N PHE A 21 10.00 -7.69 8.11
CA PHE A 21 11.13 -7.42 7.21
C PHE A 21 12.42 -7.09 7.97
N SER A 22 12.32 -6.40 9.11
CA SER A 22 13.50 -6.15 9.96
C SER A 22 14.03 -7.42 10.63
N SER A 23 13.15 -8.31 11.06
CA SER A 23 13.52 -9.57 11.71
C SER A 23 14.07 -10.60 10.72
N LEU A 24 13.71 -10.49 9.45
CA LEU A 24 14.14 -11.39 8.37
C LEU A 24 15.28 -10.81 7.52
N GLU A 25 15.88 -9.67 7.92
CA GLU A 25 16.96 -8.99 7.20
C GLU A 25 16.64 -8.62 5.73
N PHE A 26 15.36 -8.55 5.36
CA PHE A 26 14.92 -8.14 4.03
C PHE A 26 15.00 -6.62 3.79
N GLY A 27 15.49 -5.86 4.78
CA GLY A 27 15.63 -4.42 4.70
C GLY A 27 14.31 -3.66 4.93
N ARG A 28 14.20 -2.45 4.38
CA ARG A 28 13.03 -1.59 4.58
C ARG A 28 11.95 -1.91 3.54
N TRP A 29 10.77 -2.30 4.02
CA TRP A 29 9.58 -2.42 3.19
C TRP A 29 9.16 -1.05 2.64
N THR A 30 8.95 -0.96 1.32
CA THR A 30 8.55 0.29 0.63
C THR A 30 7.20 0.21 -0.06
N LYS A 31 6.80 -0.98 -0.51
CA LYS A 31 5.54 -1.20 -1.23
C LYS A 31 5.13 -2.66 -1.18
N GLY A 32 3.85 -2.93 -1.36
CA GLY A 32 3.29 -4.28 -1.39
C GLY A 32 1.87 -4.32 -1.94
N VAL A 33 1.41 -5.54 -2.20
CA VAL A 33 0.10 -5.83 -2.79
C VAL A 33 -0.56 -6.86 -1.91
N VAL A 34 -1.84 -6.64 -1.59
CA VAL A 34 -2.67 -7.58 -0.84
C VAL A 34 -3.87 -7.92 -1.72
N GLU A 35 -4.04 -9.19 -2.03
CA GLU A 35 -5.16 -9.69 -2.83
C GLU A 35 -6.23 -10.28 -1.91
N PHE A 36 -7.46 -9.87 -2.11
CA PHE A 36 -8.67 -10.42 -1.54
C PHE A 36 -9.52 -11.04 -2.66
N SER A 37 -10.54 -11.81 -2.30
CA SER A 37 -11.44 -12.44 -3.26
C SER A 37 -12.16 -11.44 -4.17
N ASP A 38 -12.37 -10.21 -3.68
CA ASP A 38 -13.19 -9.18 -4.31
C ASP A 38 -12.44 -7.86 -4.53
N SER A 39 -11.18 -7.78 -4.10
CA SER A 39 -10.41 -6.55 -4.19
C SER A 39 -8.91 -6.78 -4.16
N VAL A 40 -8.15 -5.84 -4.71
CA VAL A 40 -6.70 -5.77 -4.61
C VAL A 40 -6.33 -4.44 -3.98
N ILE A 41 -5.48 -4.49 -2.96
CA ILE A 41 -5.01 -3.32 -2.23
C ILE A 41 -3.52 -3.13 -2.51
N HIS A 42 -3.17 -2.03 -3.17
CA HIS A 42 -1.78 -1.65 -3.40
C HIS A 42 -1.35 -0.61 -2.37
N ILE A 43 -0.33 -0.95 -1.59
CA ILE A 43 0.15 -0.14 -0.47
C ILE A 43 1.55 0.38 -0.78
N VAL A 44 1.76 1.68 -0.60
CA VAL A 44 3.04 2.35 -0.85
C VAL A 44 3.41 3.24 0.31
N GLU A 45 4.68 3.18 0.71
CA GLU A 45 5.31 4.13 1.63
C GLU A 45 6.11 5.16 0.81
N ARG A 46 5.81 6.45 0.98
CA ARG A 46 6.59 7.55 0.40
C ARG A 46 6.70 8.69 1.41
N ASN A 47 7.93 9.13 1.68
CA ASN A 47 8.24 10.19 2.64
C ASN A 47 7.59 9.99 4.03
N GLY A 48 7.51 8.74 4.52
CA GLY A 48 6.90 8.40 5.80
C GLY A 48 5.36 8.27 5.78
N TYR A 49 4.70 8.69 4.70
CA TYR A 49 3.27 8.56 4.48
C TYR A 49 2.93 7.22 3.82
N TYR A 50 1.77 6.67 4.19
CA TYR A 50 1.27 5.40 3.65
C TYR A 50 0.03 5.67 2.80
N PHE A 51 0.05 5.13 1.59
CA PHE A 51 -1.05 5.21 0.65
C PHE A 51 -1.54 3.82 0.36
N ALA A 52 -2.86 3.66 0.29
CA ALA A 52 -3.49 2.45 -0.16
C ALA A 52 -4.49 2.78 -1.26
N LEU A 53 -4.39 2.06 -2.36
CA LEU A 53 -5.35 2.11 -3.44
C LEU A 53 -6.08 0.77 -3.47
N VAL A 54 -7.40 0.79 -3.28
CA VAL A 54 -8.27 -0.37 -3.34
C VAL A 54 -8.87 -0.41 -4.74
N CYS A 55 -8.74 -1.55 -5.42
CA CYS A 55 -9.18 -1.74 -6.80
C CYS A 55 -9.85 -3.10 -6.99
N ASP A 56 -10.56 -3.24 -8.10
CA ASP A 56 -11.13 -4.51 -8.54
C ASP A 56 -10.00 -5.51 -8.90
N PRO A 57 -10.15 -6.81 -8.61
CA PRO A 57 -9.14 -7.83 -8.92
C PRO A 57 -8.81 -7.96 -10.41
N SER A 58 -9.73 -7.57 -11.30
CA SER A 58 -9.52 -7.61 -12.75
C SER A 58 -8.56 -6.53 -13.26
N MET A 59 -8.19 -5.55 -12.42
CA MET A 59 -7.29 -4.46 -12.82
C MET A 59 -5.85 -4.93 -13.01
N SER A 60 -5.24 -4.49 -14.11
CA SER A 60 -3.81 -4.72 -14.35
C SER A 60 -2.94 -4.06 -13.29
N MET A 61 -2.06 -4.87 -12.66
CA MET A 61 -1.06 -4.39 -11.69
C MET A 61 -0.14 -3.31 -12.26
N GLY A 62 0.17 -3.36 -13.56
CA GLY A 62 0.95 -2.33 -14.23
C GLY A 62 0.21 -0.99 -14.31
N ALA A 63 -1.06 -1.02 -14.69
CA ALA A 63 -1.92 0.17 -14.74
C ALA A 63 -2.12 0.76 -13.34
N LEU A 64 -2.30 -0.10 -12.33
CA LEU A 64 -2.45 0.30 -10.93
C LEU A 64 -1.22 1.05 -10.43
N ARG A 65 -0.03 0.54 -10.72
CA ARG A 65 1.24 1.18 -10.34
C ARG A 65 1.40 2.56 -10.98
N LEU A 66 1.03 2.70 -12.25
CA LEU A 66 1.07 3.99 -12.96
C LEU A 66 0.10 4.99 -12.34
N ALA A 67 -1.14 4.55 -12.05
CA ALA A 67 -2.13 5.39 -11.41
C ALA A 67 -1.68 5.86 -10.01
N VAL A 68 -1.16 4.95 -9.18
CA VAL A 68 -0.63 5.29 -7.85
C VAL A 68 0.51 6.30 -7.97
N ASN A 69 1.49 6.04 -8.84
CA ASN A 69 2.62 6.95 -9.01
C ASN A 69 2.18 8.34 -9.50
N ALA A 70 1.22 8.42 -10.43
CA ALA A 70 0.69 9.68 -10.95
C ALA A 70 -0.12 10.47 -9.90
N VAL A 71 -0.79 9.77 -8.97
CA VAL A 71 -1.44 10.43 -7.84
C VAL A 71 -0.38 10.92 -6.86
N LEU A 72 0.57 10.08 -6.47
CA LEU A 72 1.60 10.42 -5.50
C LEU A 72 2.49 11.57 -5.95
N SER A 73 2.82 11.66 -7.25
CA SER A 73 3.62 12.78 -7.76
C SER A 73 2.93 14.13 -7.54
N LYS A 74 1.60 14.19 -7.58
CA LYS A 74 0.86 15.44 -7.31
C LYS A 74 0.96 15.94 -5.86
N TYR A 75 1.31 15.05 -4.93
CA TYR A 75 1.36 15.38 -3.51
C TYR A 75 2.80 15.50 -2.97
N PHE A 76 3.80 14.99 -3.69
CA PHE A 76 5.17 14.83 -3.19
C PHE A 76 6.29 15.21 -4.15
N ASP A 77 5.98 15.58 -5.40
CA ASP A 77 6.91 16.15 -6.38
C ASP A 77 6.55 17.63 -6.63
#